data_AF-A0A3B9LUQ1-F1
#
_entry.id   AF-A0A3B9LUQ1-F1
#
_cell.length_a   1.000
_cell.length_b   1.000
_cell.length_c   1.000
_cell.angle_alpha   90.00
_cell.angle_beta   90.00
_cell.angle_gamma   90.00
#
_symmetry.space_group_name_H-M   'P 1'
#
loop_
_entity.id
_entity.type
_entity.pdbx_description
1 polymer ?
#
loop_
_entity_poly.entity_id
_entity_poly.type
_entity_poly.pdbx_seq_one_letter_code
_entity_poly.pdbx_strand_id
1 'polypeptide(L)'
;AQLLEEAIAKAGPEPGLLYDTASSLALVGDKEKAFQFLFSAIQAGYHRTSHLKTDSDLDSLHDDARWAKAIAACDHQEVKFIKDHSDPNKARFITTDISRFWLAYDKAMSVAPKDRAAILQREYIDRGTPGLKDFNRSGRVSAEGLAKAIESSPNFFKAIRPLSAGIDRQRAETIRAFRKLKELYPQALFPDTYFLIGEISFAGTASGNGLLIGAEMFTRSPDIPTAELGDWERNTIMEQSEIPPLVAHEFVHFHQAYGSQESLLCKCLNEGSADFIGELISGRLLTRTQKAHVWADARERQLWDEFQKEMDGTDISHWLYAGNEKGDRPVDLGYWMGYKISEAYYRRAADQKQAIKDILMVKDCKEFLNASHYEDRFVSSSGTQ
;
A
#
# COMPACT_ATOMS: atom_id res chain seq x y z
N ALA A 1 16.24 12.78 16.52
CA ALA A 1 15.92 12.49 17.94
C ALA A 1 14.89 13.46 18.52
N GLN A 2 15.21 14.72 18.83
CA GLN A 2 14.27 15.65 19.52
C GLN A 2 12.90 15.81 18.83
N LEU A 3 12.87 16.03 17.51
CA LEU A 3 11.61 16.13 16.77
C LEU A 3 10.77 14.84 16.81
N LEU A 4 11.43 13.68 16.87
CA LEU A 4 10.76 12.39 16.96
C LEU A 4 10.20 12.17 18.37
N GLU A 5 10.94 12.56 19.42
CA GLU A 5 10.45 12.56 20.80
C GLU A 5 9.22 13.46 20.96
N GLU A 6 9.22 14.66 20.36
CA GLU A 6 8.05 15.54 20.31
C GLU A 6 6.87 14.93 19.55
N ALA A 7 7.15 14.24 18.43
CA ALA A 7 6.13 13.54 17.67
C ALA A 7 5.50 12.40 18.49
N ILE A 8 6.30 11.62 19.23
CA ILE A 8 5.82 10.56 20.12
C ILE A 8 4.95 11.14 21.24
N ALA A 9 5.34 12.28 21.82
CA ALA A 9 4.56 12.93 22.87
C ALA A 9 3.17 13.37 22.38
N LYS A 10 3.03 13.73 21.10
CA LYS A 10 1.76 14.17 20.49
C LYS A 10 0.93 13.01 19.93
N ALA A 11 1.56 12.07 19.25
CA ALA A 11 0.88 11.03 18.47
C ALA A 11 0.82 9.66 19.18
N GLY A 12 1.58 9.50 20.28
CA GLY A 12 1.69 8.26 21.04
C GLY A 12 2.84 7.34 20.56
N PRO A 13 3.09 6.25 21.31
CA PRO A 13 4.23 5.35 21.10
C PRO A 13 3.94 4.32 19.98
N GLU A 14 4.20 4.69 18.73
CA GLU A 14 4.10 3.79 17.58
C GLU A 14 5.43 3.04 17.36
N PRO A 15 5.42 1.73 17.05
CA PRO A 15 6.63 0.92 16.91
C PRO A 15 7.71 1.48 15.96
N GLY A 16 7.33 1.91 14.76
CA GLY A 16 8.24 2.50 13.78
C GLY A 16 8.85 3.82 14.26
N LEU A 17 8.03 4.73 14.78
CA LEU A 17 8.50 6.01 15.30
C LEU A 17 9.44 5.85 16.50
N LEU A 18 9.15 4.89 17.39
CA LEU A 18 10.05 4.53 18.49
C LEU A 18 11.38 3.95 17.96
N TYR A 19 11.32 3.11 16.93
CA TYR A 19 12.50 2.55 16.29
C TYR A 19 13.36 3.63 15.62
N ASP A 20 12.76 4.52 14.82
CA ASP A 20 13.47 5.62 14.15
C ASP A 20 14.10 6.59 15.18
N THR A 21 13.44 6.75 16.33
CA THR A 21 14.00 7.50 17.47
C THR A 21 15.22 6.79 18.05
N ALA A 22 15.16 5.47 18.21
CA ALA A 22 16.29 4.66 18.67
C ALA A 22 17.49 4.73 17.71
N SER A 23 17.26 4.55 16.40
CA SER A 23 18.29 4.67 15.36
C SER A 23 18.92 6.07 15.34
N SER A 24 18.09 7.12 15.40
CA SER A 24 18.57 8.50 15.52
C SER A 24 19.43 8.75 16.76
N LEU A 25 19.09 8.15 17.91
CA LEU A 25 19.82 8.30 19.17
C LEU A 25 21.15 7.52 19.13
N ALA A 26 21.15 6.34 18.50
CA ALA A 26 22.36 5.54 18.30
C ALA A 26 23.38 6.28 17.41
N LEU A 27 22.92 6.95 16.34
CA LEU A 27 23.76 7.77 15.46
C LEU A 27 24.44 8.93 16.17
N VAL A 28 23.76 9.57 17.13
CA VAL A 28 24.35 10.68 17.92
C VAL A 28 25.13 10.18 19.16
N GLY A 29 25.26 8.86 19.33
CA GLY A 29 26.06 8.23 20.38
C GLY A 29 25.39 8.08 21.74
N ASP A 30 24.08 8.39 21.87
CA ASP A 30 23.33 8.21 23.12
C ASP A 30 22.83 6.77 23.24
N LYS A 31 23.75 5.84 23.54
CA LYS A 31 23.45 4.40 23.62
C LYS A 31 22.38 4.07 24.66
N GLU A 32 22.36 4.78 25.78
CA GLU A 32 21.39 4.53 26.85
C GLU A 32 19.97 4.81 26.39
N LYS A 33 19.71 6.00 25.82
CA LYS A 33 18.38 6.30 25.29
C LYS A 33 18.05 5.47 24.05
N ALA A 34 19.04 5.19 23.19
CA ALA A 34 18.83 4.34 22.03
C ALA A 34 18.27 2.97 22.43
N PHE A 35 18.86 2.31 23.44
CA PHE A 35 18.32 1.05 23.95
C PHE A 35 16.94 1.20 24.60
N GLN A 36 16.68 2.29 25.33
CA GLN A 36 15.35 2.53 25.92
C GLN A 36 14.26 2.62 24.85
N PHE A 37 14.49 3.38 23.79
CA PHE A 37 13.56 3.50 22.67
C PHE A 37 13.47 2.20 21.86
N LEU A 38 14.57 1.49 21.65
CA LEU A 38 14.58 0.22 20.93
C LEU A 38 13.74 -0.86 21.65
N PHE A 39 13.92 -1.03 22.97
CA PHE A 39 13.08 -1.96 23.72
C PHE A 39 11.62 -1.51 23.78
N SER A 40 11.36 -0.20 23.84
CA SER A 40 10.00 0.33 23.76
C SER A 40 9.35 0.04 22.41
N ALA A 41 10.10 0.17 21.30
CA ALA A 41 9.63 -0.17 19.96
C ALA A 41 9.25 -1.65 19.86
N ILE A 42 10.13 -2.55 20.33
CA ILE A 42 9.88 -4.00 20.35
C ILE A 42 8.67 -4.33 21.23
N GLN A 43 8.54 -3.72 22.40
CA GLN A 43 7.38 -3.91 23.27
C GLN A 43 6.08 -3.41 22.63
N ALA A 44 6.14 -2.31 21.87
CA ALA A 44 5.01 -1.78 21.12
C ALA A 44 4.63 -2.65 19.90
N GLY A 45 5.48 -3.61 19.51
CA GLY A 45 5.20 -4.57 18.45
C GLY A 45 6.15 -4.52 17.25
N TYR A 46 7.27 -3.80 17.33
CA TYR A 46 8.30 -3.85 16.30
C TYR A 46 8.87 -5.28 16.18
N HIS A 47 8.89 -5.81 14.96
CA HIS A 47 9.13 -7.24 14.72
C HIS A 47 9.93 -7.51 13.42
N ARG A 48 10.72 -6.54 12.95
CA ARG A 48 11.53 -6.66 11.73
C ARG A 48 12.98 -7.01 12.07
N THR A 49 13.23 -8.24 12.54
CA THR A 49 14.54 -8.57 13.11
C THR A 49 15.64 -8.61 12.05
N SER A 50 15.32 -8.99 10.81
CA SER A 50 16.29 -8.91 9.72
C SER A 50 16.75 -7.47 9.47
N HIS A 51 15.82 -6.51 9.48
CA HIS A 51 16.18 -5.09 9.29
C HIS A 51 17.00 -4.58 10.47
N LEU A 52 16.55 -4.88 11.70
CA LEU A 52 17.27 -4.54 12.93
C LEU A 52 18.74 -5.00 12.90
N LYS A 53 19.03 -6.17 12.32
CA LYS A 53 20.39 -6.73 12.21
C LYS A 53 21.27 -6.04 11.16
N THR A 54 20.67 -5.37 10.18
CA THR A 54 21.37 -4.79 9.02
C THR A 54 21.33 -3.27 8.98
N ASP A 55 20.59 -2.66 9.90
CA ASP A 55 20.47 -1.21 10.00
C ASP A 55 21.77 -0.61 10.53
N SER A 56 22.51 0.06 9.64
CA SER A 56 23.79 0.69 9.96
C SER A 56 23.68 1.79 11.01
N ASP A 57 22.50 2.38 11.19
CA ASP A 57 22.29 3.41 12.21
C ASP A 57 22.46 2.87 13.63
N LEU A 58 22.33 1.55 13.80
CA LEU A 58 22.44 0.84 15.07
C LEU A 58 23.80 0.16 15.27
N ASP A 59 24.75 0.29 14.33
CA ASP A 59 26.07 -0.34 14.41
C ASP A 59 26.79 -0.03 15.72
N SER A 60 26.61 1.20 16.25
CA SER A 60 27.22 1.63 17.51
C SER A 60 26.74 0.84 18.74
N LEU A 61 25.63 0.11 18.62
CA LEU A 61 25.02 -0.69 19.68
C LEU A 61 25.44 -2.17 19.65
N HIS A 62 25.98 -2.67 18.53
CA HIS A 62 26.16 -4.11 18.29
C HIS A 62 27.09 -4.82 19.30
N ASP A 63 28.12 -4.12 19.79
CA ASP A 63 29.06 -4.66 20.77
C ASP A 63 28.55 -4.60 22.22
N ASP A 64 27.40 -3.96 22.48
CA ASP A 64 26.82 -3.85 23.81
C ASP A 64 26.06 -5.13 24.19
N ALA A 65 26.22 -5.61 25.43
CA ALA A 65 25.55 -6.83 25.91
C ALA A 65 24.01 -6.78 25.84
N ARG A 66 23.41 -5.59 25.77
CA ARG A 66 21.97 -5.40 25.57
C ARG A 66 21.52 -5.72 24.14
N TRP A 67 22.41 -5.64 23.16
CA TRP A 67 22.07 -5.92 21.76
C TRP A 67 21.51 -7.32 21.56
N ALA A 68 22.19 -8.34 22.09
CA ALA A 68 21.72 -9.72 22.03
C ALA A 68 20.32 -9.91 22.64
N LYS A 69 19.99 -9.12 23.68
CA LYS A 69 18.65 -9.13 24.30
C LYS A 69 17.61 -8.45 23.42
N ALA A 70 17.96 -7.34 22.76
CA ALA A 70 17.08 -6.66 21.81
C ALA A 70 16.76 -7.56 20.62
N ILE A 71 17.77 -8.24 20.05
CA ILE A 71 17.58 -9.23 18.98
C ILE A 71 16.63 -10.35 19.42
N ALA A 72 16.90 -10.99 20.57
CA ALA A 72 16.05 -12.08 21.05
C ALA A 72 14.60 -11.63 21.32
N ALA A 73 14.41 -10.41 21.83
CA ALA A 73 13.07 -9.84 22.04
C ALA A 73 12.35 -9.54 20.71
N CYS A 74 13.07 -9.02 19.71
CA CYS A 74 12.52 -8.76 18.39
C CYS A 74 12.16 -10.07 17.66
N ASP A 75 13.05 -11.08 17.71
CA ASP A 75 12.80 -12.42 17.16
C ASP A 75 11.53 -13.04 17.79
N HIS A 76 11.33 -12.85 19.10
CA HIS A 76 10.10 -13.32 19.78
C HIS A 76 8.84 -12.62 19.25
N GLN A 77 8.90 -11.31 19.02
CA GLN A 77 7.78 -10.56 18.44
C GLN A 77 7.52 -10.96 16.98
N GLU A 78 8.57 -11.22 16.19
CA GLU A 78 8.46 -11.67 14.81
C GLU A 78 7.82 -13.07 14.72
N VAL A 79 8.24 -14.01 15.56
CA VAL A 79 7.61 -15.34 15.66
C VAL A 79 6.13 -15.22 16.03
N LYS A 80 5.79 -14.34 16.97
CA LYS A 80 4.40 -14.08 17.35
C LYS A 80 3.61 -13.50 16.18
N PHE A 81 4.15 -12.48 15.50
CA PHE A 81 3.52 -11.85 14.35
C PHE A 81 3.27 -12.85 13.23
N ILE A 82 4.27 -13.67 12.87
CA ILE A 82 4.14 -14.73 11.86
C ILE A 82 3.05 -15.71 12.26
N LYS A 83 3.01 -16.15 13.51
CA LYS A 83 1.98 -17.08 14.00
C LYS A 83 0.58 -16.49 13.83
N ASP A 84 0.40 -15.23 14.19
CA ASP A 84 -0.90 -14.55 14.17
C ASP A 84 -1.38 -14.21 12.75
N HIS A 85 -0.45 -14.08 11.79
CA HIS A 85 -0.74 -13.67 10.42
C HIS A 85 -0.39 -14.74 9.36
N SER A 86 -0.13 -15.99 9.71
CA SER A 86 0.24 -17.04 8.74
C SER A 86 -0.94 -17.75 8.07
N ASP A 87 -2.15 -17.63 8.63
CA ASP A 87 -3.36 -18.31 8.13
C ASP A 87 -4.25 -17.32 7.37
N PRO A 88 -4.45 -17.50 6.05
CA PRO A 88 -5.28 -16.60 5.25
C PRO A 88 -6.73 -16.53 5.75
N ASN A 89 -7.24 -17.59 6.40
CA ASN A 89 -8.61 -17.62 6.91
C ASN A 89 -8.81 -16.76 8.16
N LYS A 90 -7.72 -16.40 8.84
CA LYS A 90 -7.73 -15.57 10.04
C LYS A 90 -7.42 -14.10 9.75
N ALA A 91 -7.17 -13.74 8.49
CA ALA A 91 -6.96 -12.36 8.09
C ALA A 91 -8.14 -11.49 8.58
N ARG A 92 -7.82 -10.38 9.25
CA ARG A 92 -8.82 -9.52 9.91
C ARG A 92 -9.17 -8.34 9.02
N PHE A 93 -10.45 -8.03 9.01
CA PHE A 93 -11.03 -6.87 8.31
C PHE A 93 -11.51 -5.95 9.42
N ILE A 94 -10.83 -4.84 9.61
CA ILE A 94 -11.08 -3.91 10.71
C ILE A 94 -11.90 -2.76 10.16
N THR A 95 -13.21 -2.81 10.38
CA THR A 95 -14.19 -1.82 9.87
C THR A 95 -14.71 -0.88 10.96
N THR A 96 -14.17 -0.97 12.18
CA THR A 96 -14.62 -0.19 13.35
C THR A 96 -14.50 1.30 13.14
N ASP A 97 -13.54 1.74 12.31
CA ASP A 97 -13.34 3.15 11.99
C ASP A 97 -14.42 3.71 11.07
N ILE A 98 -15.08 2.89 10.24
CA ILE A 98 -16.27 3.33 9.48
C ILE A 98 -17.40 3.72 10.44
N SER A 99 -17.67 2.86 11.44
CA SER A 99 -18.70 3.16 12.44
C SER A 99 -18.33 4.39 13.28
N ARG A 100 -17.06 4.53 13.63
CA ARG A 100 -16.53 5.69 14.36
C ARG A 100 -16.67 6.98 13.56
N PHE A 101 -16.34 6.94 12.28
CA PHE A 101 -16.51 8.07 11.38
C PHE A 101 -17.97 8.54 11.37
N TRP A 102 -18.94 7.65 11.19
CA TRP A 102 -20.34 8.07 11.14
C TRP A 102 -20.85 8.67 12.47
N LEU A 103 -20.36 8.18 13.61
CA LEU A 103 -20.65 8.82 14.91
C LEU A 103 -20.03 10.22 15.02
N ALA A 104 -18.81 10.41 14.53
CA ALA A 104 -18.15 11.72 14.50
C ALA A 104 -18.81 12.66 13.49
N TYR A 105 -19.21 12.16 12.33
CA TYR A 105 -19.93 12.85 11.27
C TYR A 105 -21.26 13.40 11.79
N ASP A 106 -22.09 12.58 12.43
CA ASP A 106 -23.39 13.00 12.96
C ASP A 106 -23.22 14.13 14.00
N LYS A 107 -22.20 14.04 14.87
CA LYS A 107 -21.84 15.11 15.82
C LYS A 107 -21.34 16.36 15.10
N ALA A 108 -20.45 16.24 14.13
CA ALA A 108 -19.88 17.36 13.39
C ALA A 108 -20.97 18.11 12.60
N MET A 109 -21.90 17.40 11.98
CA MET A 109 -23.00 18.03 11.23
C MET A 109 -24.03 18.74 12.13
N SER A 110 -24.02 18.47 13.45
CA SER A 110 -24.88 19.15 14.42
C SER A 110 -24.33 20.49 14.95
N VAL A 111 -23.10 20.86 14.58
CA VAL A 111 -22.44 22.10 15.01
C VAL A 111 -22.11 23.03 13.83
N ALA A 112 -21.68 24.26 14.15
CA ALA A 112 -21.24 25.21 13.14
C ALA A 112 -19.99 24.70 12.38
N PRO A 113 -19.84 25.01 11.08
CA PRO A 113 -18.71 24.57 10.25
C PRO A 113 -17.32 24.69 10.90
N LYS A 114 -17.05 25.83 11.53
CA LYS A 114 -15.78 26.13 12.21
C LYS A 114 -15.41 25.14 13.34
N ASP A 115 -16.38 24.45 13.92
CA ASP A 115 -16.19 23.55 15.07
C ASP A 115 -16.11 22.07 14.64
N ARG A 116 -16.33 21.76 13.36
CA ARG A 116 -16.41 20.38 12.83
C ARG A 116 -15.09 19.64 12.87
N ALA A 117 -14.01 20.28 12.44
CA ALA A 117 -12.68 19.68 12.43
C ALA A 117 -12.27 19.25 13.85
N ALA A 118 -12.50 20.08 14.87
CA ALA A 118 -12.21 19.71 16.26
C ALA A 118 -12.99 18.46 16.73
N ILE A 119 -14.24 18.28 16.28
CA ILE A 119 -15.03 17.07 16.56
C ILE A 119 -14.47 15.86 15.82
N LEU A 120 -14.16 15.99 14.52
CA LEU A 120 -13.58 14.91 13.74
C LEU A 120 -12.22 14.47 14.30
N GLN A 121 -11.37 15.41 14.72
CA GLN A 121 -10.11 15.09 15.37
C GLN A 121 -10.32 14.24 16.63
N ARG A 122 -11.13 14.74 17.58
CA ARG A 122 -11.33 14.11 18.89
C ARG A 122 -12.09 12.78 18.82
N GLU A 123 -13.11 12.70 17.99
CA GLU A 123 -14.04 11.57 17.97
C GLU A 123 -13.65 10.49 16.97
N TYR A 124 -12.95 10.86 15.88
CA TYR A 124 -12.55 9.94 14.81
C TYR A 124 -11.04 9.69 14.80
N ILE A 125 -10.21 10.71 14.54
CA ILE A 125 -8.77 10.53 14.34
C ILE A 125 -8.05 10.06 15.62
N ASP A 126 -8.22 10.78 16.74
CA ASP A 126 -7.53 10.48 18.02
C ASP A 126 -7.89 9.09 18.56
N ARG A 127 -9.12 8.66 18.30
CA ARG A 127 -9.69 7.37 18.72
C ARG A 127 -9.58 6.28 17.66
N GLY A 128 -8.90 6.57 16.54
CA GLY A 128 -8.72 5.66 15.43
C GLY A 128 -8.01 4.37 15.80
N THR A 129 -8.23 3.33 15.00
CA THR A 129 -7.41 2.12 15.03
C THR A 129 -5.95 2.44 14.65
N PRO A 130 -5.01 1.49 14.86
CA PRO A 130 -3.64 1.66 14.35
C PRO A 130 -3.58 2.06 12.87
N GLY A 131 -4.44 1.48 12.02
CA GLY A 131 -4.51 1.82 10.61
C GLY A 131 -4.95 3.26 10.32
N LEU A 132 -5.98 3.78 11.00
CA LEU A 132 -6.36 5.19 10.84
C LEU A 132 -5.26 6.16 11.33
N LYS A 133 -4.54 5.78 12.39
CA LYS A 133 -3.40 6.56 12.88
C LYS A 133 -2.24 6.56 11.88
N ASP A 134 -1.96 5.43 11.22
CA ASP A 134 -0.99 5.37 10.12
C ASP A 134 -1.42 6.26 8.96
N PHE A 135 -2.70 6.20 8.59
CA PHE A 135 -3.27 6.99 7.52
C PHE A 135 -3.14 8.50 7.80
N ASN A 136 -3.44 8.93 9.03
CA ASN A 136 -3.28 10.32 9.46
C ASN A 136 -1.80 10.77 9.45
N ARG A 137 -0.89 9.95 9.99
CA ARG A 137 0.56 10.26 9.99
C ARG A 137 1.15 10.36 8.59
N SER A 138 0.66 9.57 7.64
CA SER A 138 1.09 9.64 6.24
C SER A 138 0.65 10.94 5.53
N GLY A 139 -0.14 11.79 6.19
CA GLY A 139 -0.70 13.01 5.62
C GLY A 139 -1.88 12.79 4.68
N ARG A 140 -2.41 11.56 4.60
CA ARG A 140 -3.53 11.20 3.72
C ARG A 140 -4.90 11.55 4.27
N VAL A 141 -5.00 11.77 5.58
CA VAL A 141 -6.21 12.29 6.22
C VAL A 141 -5.85 13.25 7.33
N SER A 142 -6.63 14.32 7.44
CA SER A 142 -6.61 15.30 8.52
C SER A 142 -8.04 15.64 8.92
N ALA A 143 -8.25 16.14 10.14
CA ALA A 143 -9.59 16.54 10.54
C ALA A 143 -10.10 17.74 9.74
N GLU A 144 -9.21 18.67 9.38
CA GLU A 144 -9.50 19.85 8.57
C GLU A 144 -9.81 19.48 7.12
N GLY A 145 -8.98 18.63 6.49
CA GLY A 145 -9.20 18.15 5.13
C GLY A 145 -10.48 17.33 5.02
N LEU A 146 -10.73 16.46 6.00
CA LEU A 146 -11.98 15.69 6.07
C LEU A 146 -13.22 16.57 6.27
N ALA A 147 -13.15 17.60 7.13
CA ALA A 147 -14.24 18.57 7.28
C ALA A 147 -14.51 19.30 5.96
N LYS A 148 -13.45 19.72 5.27
CA LYS A 148 -13.55 20.38 3.96
C LYS A 148 -14.14 19.47 2.89
N ALA A 149 -13.72 18.20 2.83
CA ALA A 149 -14.27 17.23 1.87
C ALA A 149 -15.78 17.03 2.10
N ILE A 150 -16.21 16.88 3.36
CA ILE A 150 -17.63 16.78 3.72
C ILE A 150 -18.41 18.02 3.30
N GLU A 151 -17.86 19.21 3.52
CA GLU A 151 -18.50 20.47 3.15
C GLU A 151 -18.57 20.70 1.64
N SER A 152 -17.59 20.19 0.90
CA SER A 152 -17.55 20.30 -0.56
C SER A 152 -18.49 19.30 -1.24
N SER A 153 -18.76 18.15 -0.60
CA SER A 153 -19.57 17.08 -1.17
C SER A 153 -20.59 16.49 -0.17
N PRO A 154 -21.48 17.33 0.41
CA PRO A 154 -22.37 16.90 1.49
C PRO A 154 -23.40 15.84 1.06
N ASN A 155 -23.92 15.92 -0.17
CA ASN A 155 -24.87 14.93 -0.67
C ASN A 155 -24.18 13.58 -0.96
N PHE A 156 -22.94 13.62 -1.45
CA PHE A 156 -22.12 12.41 -1.60
C PHE A 156 -21.92 11.74 -0.24
N PHE A 157 -21.36 12.45 0.75
CA PHE A 157 -21.10 11.87 2.07
C PHE A 157 -22.39 11.36 2.75
N LYS A 158 -23.52 12.06 2.61
CA LYS A 158 -24.80 11.58 3.14
C LYS A 158 -25.24 10.27 2.49
N ALA A 159 -25.02 10.11 1.19
CA ALA A 159 -25.49 8.95 0.42
C ALA A 159 -24.63 7.70 0.60
N ILE A 160 -23.33 7.83 0.88
CA ILE A 160 -22.40 6.68 0.94
C ILE A 160 -22.45 5.87 2.26
N ARG A 161 -23.13 6.37 3.30
CA ARG A 161 -23.24 5.69 4.62
C ARG A 161 -23.67 4.22 4.54
N PRO A 162 -24.77 3.85 3.86
CA PRO A 162 -25.16 2.44 3.73
C PRO A 162 -24.13 1.58 2.99
N LEU A 163 -23.46 2.12 1.96
CA LEU A 163 -22.47 1.36 1.19
C LEU A 163 -21.21 1.13 2.02
N SER A 164 -20.64 2.18 2.62
CA SER A 164 -19.45 2.04 3.47
C SER A 164 -19.65 1.05 4.62
N ALA A 165 -20.84 1.01 5.24
CA ALA A 165 -21.16 0.02 6.28
C ALA A 165 -21.24 -1.43 5.76
N GLY A 166 -21.44 -1.63 4.45
CA GLY A 166 -21.61 -2.94 3.81
C GLY A 166 -20.33 -3.58 3.26
N ILE A 167 -19.16 -2.99 3.46
CA ILE A 167 -17.89 -3.43 2.86
C ILE A 167 -17.49 -4.87 3.21
N ASP A 168 -17.85 -5.35 4.41
CA ASP A 168 -17.49 -6.70 4.86
C ASP A 168 -18.04 -7.82 3.95
N ARG A 169 -19.04 -7.52 3.11
CA ARG A 169 -19.57 -8.46 2.09
C ARG A 169 -18.49 -8.95 1.12
N GLN A 170 -17.42 -8.17 0.93
CA GLN A 170 -16.33 -8.51 0.01
C GLN A 170 -15.28 -9.45 0.64
N ARG A 171 -15.34 -9.66 1.95
CA ARG A 171 -14.38 -10.46 2.72
C ARG A 171 -14.18 -11.86 2.13
N ALA A 172 -15.27 -12.55 1.80
CA ALA A 172 -15.18 -13.94 1.33
C ALA A 172 -14.37 -14.07 0.04
N GLU A 173 -14.44 -13.08 -0.86
CA GLU A 173 -13.66 -13.05 -2.09
C GLU A 173 -12.20 -12.72 -1.84
N THR A 174 -11.91 -11.72 -1.02
CA THR A 174 -10.53 -11.40 -0.64
C THR A 174 -9.83 -12.57 0.05
N ILE A 175 -10.52 -13.29 0.93
CA ILE A 175 -9.95 -14.48 1.59
C ILE A 175 -9.63 -15.59 0.57
N ARG A 176 -10.41 -15.72 -0.53
CA ARG A 176 -10.05 -16.64 -1.62
C ARG A 176 -8.76 -16.22 -2.30
N ALA A 177 -8.58 -14.93 -2.57
CA ALA A 177 -7.34 -14.40 -3.13
C ALA A 177 -6.14 -14.66 -2.20
N PHE A 178 -6.31 -14.45 -0.90
CA PHE A 178 -5.28 -14.72 0.10
C PHE A 178 -4.88 -16.20 0.16
N ARG A 179 -5.85 -17.11 0.10
CA ARG A 179 -5.55 -18.56 -0.01
C ARG A 179 -4.76 -18.86 -1.27
N LYS A 180 -5.11 -18.23 -2.40
CA LYS A 180 -4.39 -18.43 -3.66
C LYS A 180 -2.94 -17.97 -3.56
N LEU A 181 -2.67 -16.81 -2.94
CA LEU A 181 -1.29 -16.41 -2.70
C LEU A 181 -0.58 -17.39 -1.76
N LYS A 182 -1.24 -17.89 -0.70
CA LYS A 182 -0.63 -18.86 0.21
C LYS A 182 -0.15 -20.14 -0.49
N GLU A 183 -0.89 -20.61 -1.49
CA GLU A 183 -0.52 -21.78 -2.29
C GLU A 183 0.76 -21.51 -3.12
N LEU A 184 0.83 -20.33 -3.73
CA LEU A 184 1.92 -19.89 -4.61
C LEU A 184 3.17 -19.42 -3.82
N TYR A 185 2.97 -18.83 -2.65
CA TYR A 185 3.98 -18.26 -1.78
C TYR A 185 3.73 -18.69 -0.33
N PRO A 186 4.20 -19.88 0.09
CA PRO A 186 3.89 -20.46 1.41
C PRO A 186 4.30 -19.61 2.62
N GLN A 187 5.25 -18.68 2.44
CA GLN A 187 5.70 -17.75 3.48
C GLN A 187 4.88 -16.46 3.57
N ALA A 188 3.84 -16.29 2.75
CA ALA A 188 2.93 -15.14 2.82
C ALA A 188 2.34 -14.96 4.23
N LEU A 189 2.30 -13.70 4.67
CA LEU A 189 1.70 -13.23 5.90
C LEU A 189 0.51 -12.33 5.57
N PHE A 190 -0.59 -12.45 6.30
CA PHE A 190 -1.86 -11.80 6.04
C PHE A 190 -2.08 -10.70 7.08
N PRO A 191 -1.61 -9.45 6.83
CA PRO A 191 -1.77 -8.38 7.79
C PRO A 191 -3.23 -7.97 7.93
N ASP A 192 -3.51 -7.16 8.94
CA ASP A 192 -4.84 -6.59 9.10
C ASP A 192 -5.19 -5.66 7.95
N THR A 193 -6.43 -5.71 7.48
CA THR A 193 -6.96 -4.79 6.48
C THR A 193 -7.88 -3.80 7.19
N TYR A 194 -7.44 -2.56 7.32
CA TYR A 194 -8.18 -1.47 7.95
C TYR A 194 -9.00 -0.73 6.91
N PHE A 195 -10.30 -0.63 7.16
CA PHE A 195 -11.21 0.18 6.35
C PHE A 195 -11.59 1.44 7.12
N LEU A 196 -11.36 2.58 6.49
CA LEU A 196 -11.54 3.91 7.07
C LEU A 196 -12.25 4.82 6.07
N ILE A 197 -12.73 5.97 6.54
CA ILE A 197 -13.26 7.03 5.67
C ILE A 197 -12.24 8.17 5.61
N GLY A 198 -11.80 8.50 4.39
CA GLY A 198 -10.85 9.55 4.08
C GLY A 198 -11.46 10.74 3.35
N GLU A 199 -10.59 11.49 2.67
CA GLU A 199 -10.89 12.75 1.99
C GLU A 199 -11.22 12.57 0.50
N ILE A 200 -11.65 11.36 0.07
CA ILE A 200 -11.89 11.01 -1.35
C ILE A 200 -10.62 11.19 -2.20
N SER A 201 -9.45 10.91 -1.64
CA SER A 201 -8.16 11.14 -2.29
C SER A 201 -7.36 9.86 -2.52
N PHE A 202 -7.81 8.74 -1.95
CA PHE A 202 -6.96 7.57 -1.82
C PHE A 202 -7.73 6.26 -1.65
N ALA A 203 -7.42 5.27 -2.48
CA ALA A 203 -8.13 3.99 -2.49
C ALA A 203 -7.51 2.94 -1.55
N GLY A 204 -6.19 2.75 -1.59
CA GLY A 204 -5.51 1.67 -0.86
C GLY A 204 -4.00 1.87 -0.74
N THR A 205 -3.42 1.53 0.41
CA THR A 205 -1.96 1.49 0.66
C THR A 205 -1.62 0.42 1.68
N ALA A 206 -0.34 0.20 1.94
CA ALA A 206 0.16 -0.61 3.03
C ALA A 206 0.95 0.24 4.05
N SER A 207 0.90 -0.17 5.31
CA SER A 207 1.74 0.31 6.41
C SER A 207 2.34 -0.89 7.16
N GLY A 208 3.17 -0.61 8.16
CA GLY A 208 3.70 -1.65 9.06
C GLY A 208 2.62 -2.37 9.89
N ASN A 209 1.45 -1.76 10.10
CA ASN A 209 0.32 -2.41 10.81
C ASN A 209 -0.61 -3.18 9.87
N GLY A 210 -0.56 -2.90 8.57
CA GLY A 210 -1.30 -3.63 7.55
C GLY A 210 -1.82 -2.76 6.42
N LEU A 211 -2.86 -3.21 5.75
CA LEU A 211 -3.43 -2.54 4.58
C LEU A 211 -4.41 -1.45 5.03
N LEU A 212 -4.37 -0.29 4.38
CA LEU A 212 -5.23 0.86 4.67
C LEU A 212 -6.11 1.15 3.44
N ILE A 213 -7.41 0.95 3.57
CA ILE A 213 -8.36 1.04 2.45
C ILE A 213 -9.38 2.15 2.71
N GLY A 214 -9.49 3.09 1.77
CA GLY A 214 -10.48 4.18 1.78
C GLY A 214 -11.85 3.67 1.38
N ALA A 215 -12.72 3.41 2.36
CA ALA A 215 -14.06 2.88 2.16
C ALA A 215 -14.94 3.79 1.30
N GLU A 216 -14.73 5.10 1.35
CA GLU A 216 -15.45 6.09 0.56
C GLU A 216 -15.18 5.95 -0.95
N MET A 217 -14.02 5.41 -1.32
CA MET A 217 -13.65 5.18 -2.71
C MET A 217 -14.41 4.02 -3.34
N PHE A 218 -15.10 3.17 -2.56
CA PHE A 218 -15.80 1.98 -3.04
C PHE A 218 -17.33 2.11 -3.00
N THR A 219 -17.81 3.31 -3.29
CA THR A 219 -19.21 3.67 -3.13
C THR A 219 -19.92 3.98 -4.44
N ARG A 220 -19.26 3.81 -5.60
CA ARG A 220 -19.91 4.05 -6.90
C ARG A 220 -21.11 3.12 -7.05
N SER A 221 -22.29 3.73 -7.28
CA SER A 221 -23.51 3.05 -7.69
C SER A 221 -24.45 4.08 -8.35
N PRO A 222 -25.51 3.66 -9.08
CA PRO A 222 -26.44 4.58 -9.73
C PRO A 222 -27.11 5.59 -8.78
N ASP A 223 -27.26 5.23 -7.50
CA ASP A 223 -27.94 6.05 -6.49
C ASP A 223 -27.01 7.02 -5.75
N ILE A 224 -25.69 6.96 -5.99
CA ILE A 224 -24.75 7.89 -5.35
C ILE A 224 -24.60 9.16 -6.19
N PRO A 225 -24.91 10.34 -5.63
CA PRO A 225 -24.77 11.60 -6.34
C PRO A 225 -23.29 11.96 -6.50
N THR A 226 -22.86 12.22 -7.73
CA THR A 226 -21.47 12.57 -8.07
C THR A 226 -21.32 13.97 -8.65
N ALA A 227 -22.38 14.77 -8.63
CA ALA A 227 -22.40 16.13 -9.17
C ALA A 227 -21.49 17.09 -8.40
N GLU A 228 -21.29 16.83 -7.10
CA GLU A 228 -20.44 17.63 -6.21
C GLU A 228 -18.95 17.26 -6.29
N LEU A 229 -18.63 16.15 -6.96
CA LEU A 229 -17.26 15.65 -7.09
C LEU A 229 -16.53 16.36 -8.24
N GLY A 230 -15.20 16.41 -8.20
CA GLY A 230 -14.36 16.76 -9.33
C GLY A 230 -14.28 15.64 -10.39
N ASP A 231 -13.68 15.94 -11.54
CA ASP A 231 -13.51 14.95 -12.62
C ASP A 231 -12.65 13.76 -12.18
N TRP A 232 -11.57 14.03 -11.44
CA TRP A 232 -10.70 12.98 -10.94
C TRP A 232 -11.41 12.04 -9.97
N GLU A 233 -12.13 12.58 -8.98
CA GLU A 233 -12.89 11.81 -8.00
C GLU A 233 -13.98 10.98 -8.69
N ARG A 234 -14.75 11.60 -9.59
CA ARG A 234 -15.78 10.92 -10.39
C ARG A 234 -15.23 9.73 -11.15
N ASN A 235 -14.02 9.83 -11.70
CA ASN A 235 -13.40 8.77 -12.48
C ASN A 235 -12.75 7.70 -11.59
N THR A 236 -12.35 8.05 -10.37
CA THR A 236 -11.54 7.19 -9.49
C THR A 236 -12.34 6.44 -8.43
N ILE A 237 -13.51 6.91 -8.01
CA ILE A 237 -14.40 6.09 -7.16
C ILE A 237 -14.77 4.79 -7.90
N MET A 238 -15.07 3.74 -7.16
CA MET A 238 -15.20 2.37 -7.65
C MET A 238 -16.43 1.71 -7.05
N GLU A 239 -16.90 0.64 -7.70
CA GLU A 239 -17.96 -0.20 -7.13
C GLU A 239 -17.39 -1.05 -5.99
N GLN A 240 -18.23 -1.50 -5.05
CA GLN A 240 -17.78 -2.38 -3.95
C GLN A 240 -17.14 -3.68 -4.44
N SER A 241 -17.55 -4.15 -5.62
CA SER A 241 -16.93 -5.29 -6.28
C SER A 241 -15.45 -5.05 -6.57
N GLU A 242 -14.92 -3.83 -6.61
CA GLU A 242 -13.49 -3.58 -6.84
C GLU A 242 -12.63 -3.71 -5.57
N ILE A 243 -13.23 -3.94 -4.40
CA ILE A 243 -12.48 -4.11 -3.14
C ILE A 243 -11.55 -5.34 -3.20
N PRO A 244 -12.00 -6.55 -3.60
CA PRO A 244 -11.11 -7.71 -3.65
C PRO A 244 -9.86 -7.54 -4.52
N PRO A 245 -9.94 -7.09 -5.80
CA PRO A 245 -8.73 -6.88 -6.60
C PRO A 245 -7.86 -5.73 -6.09
N LEU A 246 -8.43 -4.65 -5.54
CA LEU A 246 -7.61 -3.61 -4.90
C LEU A 246 -6.86 -4.17 -3.68
N VAL A 247 -7.56 -4.85 -2.78
CA VAL A 247 -6.91 -5.42 -1.58
C VAL A 247 -5.86 -6.46 -1.98
N ALA A 248 -6.07 -7.21 -3.07
CA ALA A 248 -5.06 -8.11 -3.61
C ALA A 248 -3.81 -7.36 -4.11
N HIS A 249 -3.97 -6.21 -4.78
CA HIS A 249 -2.86 -5.34 -5.20
C HIS A 249 -2.07 -4.82 -3.98
N GLU A 250 -2.74 -4.20 -2.99
CA GLU A 250 -2.07 -3.69 -1.79
C GLU A 250 -1.40 -4.79 -0.96
N PHE A 251 -2.01 -5.98 -0.98
CA PHE A 251 -1.46 -7.15 -0.32
C PHE A 251 -0.14 -7.62 -0.94
N VAL A 252 0.04 -7.43 -2.25
CA VAL A 252 1.32 -7.69 -2.91
C VAL A 252 2.36 -6.67 -2.47
N HIS A 253 2.02 -5.37 -2.44
CA HIS A 253 2.90 -4.31 -1.93
C HIS A 253 3.42 -4.61 -0.52
N PHE A 254 2.57 -5.17 0.36
CA PHE A 254 3.01 -5.58 1.71
C PHE A 254 4.14 -6.63 1.71
N HIS A 255 4.22 -7.47 0.68
CA HIS A 255 5.24 -8.52 0.55
C HIS A 255 6.44 -8.12 -0.29
N GLN A 256 6.33 -7.02 -1.05
CA GLN A 256 7.41 -6.57 -1.89
C GLN A 256 8.55 -6.02 -1.04
N ALA A 257 9.76 -6.43 -1.41
CA ALA A 257 11.00 -6.01 -0.78
C ALA A 257 11.98 -5.54 -1.86
N TYR A 258 11.54 -4.57 -2.65
CA TYR A 258 12.34 -3.99 -3.72
C TYR A 258 13.49 -3.18 -3.12
N GLY A 259 14.66 -3.25 -3.73
CA GLY A 259 15.76 -2.34 -3.39
C GLY A 259 15.33 -0.88 -3.62
N SER A 260 15.92 0.06 -2.86
CA SER A 260 15.70 1.49 -3.05
C SER A 260 16.30 1.95 -4.38
N GLN A 261 15.52 1.82 -5.45
CA GLN A 261 15.88 2.20 -6.80
C GLN A 261 14.84 3.17 -7.36
N GLU A 262 15.30 4.32 -7.84
CA GLU A 262 14.45 5.42 -8.28
C GLU A 262 14.20 5.44 -9.80
N SER A 263 14.69 4.44 -10.54
CA SER A 263 14.47 4.38 -11.98
C SER A 263 12.99 4.14 -12.31
N LEU A 264 12.55 4.67 -13.45
CA LEU A 264 11.23 4.42 -14.01
C LEU A 264 10.96 2.91 -14.12
N LEU A 265 11.94 2.12 -14.56
CA LEU A 265 11.84 0.65 -14.61
C LEU A 265 11.43 0.06 -13.27
N CYS A 266 12.09 0.46 -12.19
CA CYS A 266 11.81 -0.08 -10.86
C CYS A 266 10.44 0.33 -10.35
N LYS A 267 10.02 1.58 -10.54
CA LYS A 267 8.68 2.03 -10.15
C LYS A 267 7.60 1.29 -10.95
N CYS A 268 7.79 1.12 -12.26
CA CYS A 268 6.88 0.33 -13.09
C CYS A 268 6.82 -1.13 -12.66
N LEU A 269 7.96 -1.78 -12.42
CA LEU A 269 7.99 -3.17 -11.92
C LEU A 269 7.33 -3.31 -10.55
N ASN A 270 7.51 -2.34 -9.66
CA ASN A 270 6.91 -2.37 -8.34
C ASN A 270 5.38 -2.34 -8.44
N GLU A 271 4.81 -1.39 -9.18
CA GLU A 271 3.36 -1.28 -9.35
C GLU A 271 2.77 -2.38 -10.25
N GLY A 272 3.39 -2.62 -11.40
CA GLY A 272 2.90 -3.57 -12.39
C GLY A 272 2.97 -5.02 -11.92
N SER A 273 3.95 -5.39 -11.10
CA SER A 273 3.96 -6.73 -10.50
C SER A 273 2.89 -6.90 -9.42
N ALA A 274 2.52 -5.82 -8.72
CA ALA A 274 1.39 -5.82 -7.80
C ALA A 274 0.06 -6.04 -8.54
N ASP A 275 -0.13 -5.40 -9.70
CA ASP A 275 -1.27 -5.69 -10.59
C ASP A 275 -1.24 -7.12 -11.12
N PHE A 276 -0.08 -7.62 -11.56
CA PHE A 276 0.05 -8.98 -12.11
C PHE A 276 -0.27 -10.06 -11.07
N ILE A 277 0.39 -10.02 -9.91
CA ILE A 277 0.13 -11.00 -8.85
C ILE A 277 -1.28 -10.78 -8.29
N GLY A 278 -1.72 -9.52 -8.15
CA GLY A 278 -3.06 -9.15 -7.71
C GLY A 278 -4.16 -9.78 -8.58
N GLU A 279 -4.04 -9.68 -9.91
CA GLU A 279 -4.93 -10.37 -10.86
C GLU A 279 -4.80 -11.89 -10.75
N LEU A 280 -3.57 -12.42 -10.69
CA LEU A 280 -3.33 -13.86 -10.61
C LEU A 280 -4.04 -14.50 -9.41
N ILE A 281 -4.11 -13.79 -8.27
CA ILE A 281 -4.73 -14.31 -7.05
C ILE A 281 -6.21 -13.97 -6.92
N SER A 282 -6.66 -12.81 -7.41
CA SER A 282 -8.06 -12.37 -7.31
C SER A 282 -8.92 -12.82 -8.52
N GLY A 283 -8.27 -13.16 -9.63
CA GLY A 283 -8.89 -13.58 -10.89
C GLY A 283 -9.29 -12.44 -11.83
N ARG A 284 -9.00 -11.18 -11.48
CA ARG A 284 -9.29 -10.01 -12.33
C ARG A 284 -8.51 -8.77 -11.92
N LEU A 285 -8.35 -7.86 -12.88
CA LEU A 285 -7.87 -6.50 -12.64
C LEU A 285 -9.01 -5.57 -12.21
N LEU A 286 -8.65 -4.41 -11.68
CA LEU A 286 -9.56 -3.27 -11.56
C LEU A 286 -10.10 -2.90 -12.96
N THR A 287 -11.37 -2.49 -13.05
CA THR A 287 -11.98 -2.12 -14.35
C THR A 287 -11.17 -1.07 -15.11
N ARG A 288 -10.60 -0.07 -14.41
CA ARG A 288 -9.77 0.98 -15.03
C ARG A 288 -8.49 0.39 -15.64
N THR A 289 -7.82 -0.49 -14.90
CA THR A 289 -6.58 -1.15 -15.29
C THR A 289 -6.85 -2.08 -16.47
N GLN A 290 -7.94 -2.85 -16.43
CA GLN A 290 -8.36 -3.71 -17.54
C GLN A 290 -8.58 -2.91 -18.84
N LYS A 291 -9.19 -1.72 -18.76
CA LYS A 291 -9.37 -0.83 -19.93
C LYS A 291 -8.03 -0.32 -20.47
N ALA A 292 -7.10 0.05 -19.58
CA ALA A 292 -5.75 0.45 -19.98
C ALA A 292 -5.02 -0.69 -20.69
N HIS A 293 -5.13 -1.93 -20.19
CA HIS A 293 -4.56 -3.12 -20.82
C HIS A 293 -5.10 -3.32 -22.24
N VAL A 294 -6.42 -3.26 -22.44
CA VAL A 294 -7.04 -3.40 -23.77
C VAL A 294 -6.49 -2.36 -24.77
N TRP A 295 -6.28 -1.12 -24.33
CA TRP A 295 -5.71 -0.08 -25.19
C TRP A 295 -4.22 -0.31 -25.47
N ALA A 296 -3.46 -0.72 -24.45
CA ALA A 296 -2.01 -0.89 -24.48
C ALA A 296 -1.55 -2.14 -25.23
N ASP A 297 -2.29 -3.26 -25.12
CA ASP A 297 -1.95 -4.52 -25.78
C ASP A 297 -1.89 -4.37 -27.32
N ALA A 298 -2.80 -3.58 -27.90
CA ALA A 298 -2.78 -3.27 -29.34
C ALA A 298 -1.57 -2.41 -29.76
N ARG A 299 -0.82 -1.86 -28.80
CA ARG A 299 0.31 -0.93 -28.97
C ARG A 299 1.57 -1.45 -28.29
N GLU A 300 1.63 -2.73 -27.92
CA GLU A 300 2.68 -3.30 -27.06
C GLU A 300 4.09 -3.01 -27.60
N ARG A 301 4.32 -3.18 -28.91
CA ARG A 301 5.59 -2.83 -29.56
C ARG A 301 5.93 -1.34 -29.46
N GLN A 302 4.97 -0.46 -29.75
CA GLN A 302 5.18 0.98 -29.72
C GLN A 302 5.54 1.44 -28.29
N LEU A 303 4.78 0.97 -27.30
CA LEU A 303 5.02 1.30 -25.90
C LEU A 303 6.38 0.78 -25.43
N TRP A 304 6.81 -0.40 -25.89
CA TRP A 304 8.16 -0.89 -25.60
C TRP A 304 9.27 0.00 -26.21
N ASP A 305 9.10 0.44 -27.46
CA ASP A 305 10.04 1.33 -28.14
C ASP A 305 10.11 2.74 -27.52
N GLU A 306 9.04 3.20 -26.87
CA GLU A 306 9.01 4.41 -26.04
C GLU A 306 9.72 4.17 -24.70
N PHE A 307 9.29 3.14 -23.98
CA PHE A 307 9.74 2.87 -22.61
C PHE A 307 11.23 2.62 -22.49
N GLN A 308 11.83 1.85 -23.41
CA GLN A 308 13.26 1.52 -23.36
C GLN A 308 14.18 2.76 -23.39
N LYS A 309 13.70 3.89 -23.93
CA LYS A 309 14.45 5.16 -23.98
C LYS A 309 14.44 5.91 -22.65
N GLU A 310 13.44 5.62 -21.81
CA GLU A 310 13.15 6.38 -20.59
C GLU A 310 13.37 5.56 -19.31
N MET A 311 13.31 4.23 -19.39
CA MET A 311 13.26 3.32 -18.23
C MET A 311 14.42 3.44 -17.24
N ASP A 312 15.57 3.93 -17.69
CA ASP A 312 16.76 4.16 -16.88
C ASP A 312 16.77 5.51 -16.13
N GLY A 313 15.90 6.43 -16.54
CA GLY A 313 15.74 7.76 -15.93
C GLY A 313 14.87 7.74 -14.68
N THR A 314 14.79 8.88 -14.00
CA THR A 314 13.99 9.08 -12.77
C THR A 314 12.73 9.91 -13.02
N ASP A 315 12.52 10.43 -14.23
CA ASP A 315 11.26 11.08 -14.60
C ASP A 315 10.22 10.00 -14.89
N ILE A 316 9.23 9.91 -14.01
CA ILE A 316 8.16 8.93 -14.11
C ILE A 316 6.87 9.50 -14.71
N SER A 317 6.81 10.81 -14.94
CA SER A 317 5.55 11.53 -15.19
C SER A 317 4.88 11.17 -16.52
N HIS A 318 5.61 10.60 -17.47
CA HIS A 318 5.06 10.10 -18.74
C HIS A 318 4.38 8.71 -18.60
N TRP A 319 4.66 7.98 -17.51
CA TRP A 319 4.25 6.58 -17.33
C TRP A 319 3.43 6.34 -16.06
N LEU A 320 3.65 7.12 -15.00
CA LEU A 320 3.07 6.91 -13.69
C LEU A 320 2.57 8.23 -13.11
N TYR A 321 1.38 8.20 -12.52
CA TYR A 321 0.80 9.32 -11.76
C TYR A 321 0.59 10.60 -12.57
N ALA A 322 0.57 10.47 -13.90
CA ALA A 322 0.31 11.56 -14.81
C ALA A 322 -1.16 12.00 -14.73
N GLY A 323 -1.41 13.29 -14.96
CA GLY A 323 -2.75 13.73 -15.36
C GLY A 323 -3.10 13.19 -16.75
N ASN A 324 -4.37 13.27 -17.16
CA ASN A 324 -4.80 12.87 -18.51
C ASN A 324 -3.91 13.54 -19.56
N GLU A 325 -3.09 12.75 -20.26
CA GLU A 325 -2.39 13.23 -21.45
C GLU A 325 -3.42 13.61 -22.52
N LYS A 326 -3.01 14.45 -23.48
CA LYS A 326 -3.92 14.85 -24.56
C LYS A 326 -4.32 13.63 -25.38
N GLY A 327 -5.63 13.38 -25.51
CA GLY A 327 -6.18 12.35 -26.39
C GLY A 327 -6.77 11.17 -25.64
N ASP A 328 -6.60 9.97 -26.20
CA ASP A 328 -7.14 8.70 -25.70
C ASP A 328 -6.12 7.87 -24.91
N ARG A 329 -4.92 8.39 -24.67
CA ARG A 329 -3.85 7.69 -23.95
C ARG A 329 -4.23 7.48 -22.47
N PRO A 330 -4.31 6.22 -22.00
CA PRO A 330 -4.57 5.93 -20.60
C PRO A 330 -3.48 6.50 -19.69
N VAL A 331 -3.89 6.91 -18.49
CA VAL A 331 -2.95 7.19 -17.39
C VAL A 331 -2.34 5.89 -16.88
N ASP A 332 -1.22 5.99 -16.16
CA ASP A 332 -0.59 4.88 -15.43
C ASP A 332 -0.14 3.69 -16.32
N LEU A 333 0.22 3.91 -17.58
CA LEU A 333 0.72 2.84 -18.48
C LEU A 333 2.01 2.16 -17.98
N GLY A 334 2.72 2.77 -17.03
CA GLY A 334 3.83 2.13 -16.33
C GLY A 334 3.42 0.88 -15.55
N TYR A 335 2.19 0.83 -15.02
CA TYR A 335 1.63 -0.36 -14.37
C TYR A 335 1.52 -1.50 -15.39
N TRP A 336 0.97 -1.21 -16.57
CA TRP A 336 0.89 -2.19 -17.66
C TRP A 336 2.29 -2.67 -18.09
N MET A 337 3.27 -1.77 -18.22
CA MET A 337 4.62 -2.18 -18.62
C MET A 337 5.27 -3.13 -17.60
N GLY A 338 5.21 -2.77 -16.31
CA GLY A 338 5.74 -3.63 -15.25
C GLY A 338 4.98 -4.96 -15.12
N TYR A 339 3.67 -4.96 -15.38
CA TYR A 339 2.83 -6.15 -15.45
C TYR A 339 3.36 -7.09 -16.54
N LYS A 340 3.58 -6.58 -17.76
CA LYS A 340 3.99 -7.42 -18.91
C LYS A 340 5.37 -8.03 -18.72
N ILE A 341 6.30 -7.29 -18.11
CA ILE A 341 7.62 -7.81 -17.75
C ILE A 341 7.50 -8.92 -16.69
N SER A 342 6.72 -8.69 -15.64
CA SER A 342 6.50 -9.68 -14.57
C SER A 342 5.79 -10.94 -15.08
N GLU A 343 4.79 -10.76 -15.94
CA GLU A 343 4.08 -11.84 -16.63
C GLU A 343 5.04 -12.67 -17.50
N ALA A 344 5.90 -12.02 -18.27
CA ALA A 344 6.87 -12.70 -19.13
C ALA A 344 7.82 -13.58 -18.31
N TYR A 345 8.34 -13.05 -17.19
CA TYR A 345 9.16 -13.79 -16.26
C TYR A 345 8.41 -15.02 -15.69
N TYR A 346 7.21 -14.80 -15.15
CA TYR A 346 6.40 -15.84 -14.52
C TYR A 346 6.03 -16.97 -15.48
N ARG A 347 5.58 -16.64 -16.70
CA ARG A 347 5.12 -17.64 -17.69
C ARG A 347 6.23 -18.57 -18.18
N ARG A 348 7.48 -18.12 -18.14
CA ARG A 348 8.66 -18.89 -18.57
C ARG A 348 9.26 -19.74 -17.45
N ALA A 349 8.98 -19.39 -16.20
CA ALA A 349 9.56 -20.08 -15.06
C ALA A 349 9.06 -21.53 -14.96
N ALA A 350 10.00 -22.47 -14.80
CA ALA A 350 9.67 -23.87 -14.53
C ALA A 350 9.05 -24.07 -13.14
N ASP A 351 9.45 -23.23 -12.17
CA ASP A 351 8.87 -23.18 -10.83
C ASP A 351 8.16 -21.85 -10.63
N GLN A 352 6.83 -21.88 -10.71
CA GLN A 352 5.98 -20.70 -10.51
C GLN A 352 6.05 -20.15 -9.07
N LYS A 353 6.35 -20.97 -8.06
CA LYS A 353 6.46 -20.50 -6.68
C LYS A 353 7.75 -19.69 -6.49
N GLN A 354 8.84 -20.19 -7.07
CA GLN A 354 10.09 -19.47 -7.12
C GLN A 354 9.93 -18.17 -7.91
N ALA A 355 9.18 -18.19 -9.02
CA ALA A 355 8.93 -16.99 -9.80
C ALA A 355 8.18 -15.88 -9.03
N ILE A 356 7.16 -16.25 -8.24
CA ILE A 356 6.48 -15.29 -7.36
C ILE A 356 7.43 -14.69 -6.34
N LYS A 357 8.31 -15.52 -5.74
CA LYS A 357 9.31 -15.03 -4.80
C LYS A 357 10.29 -14.05 -5.47
N ASP A 358 10.75 -14.35 -6.68
CA ASP A 358 11.69 -13.50 -7.41
C ASP A 358 11.05 -12.17 -7.82
N ILE A 359 9.78 -12.19 -8.22
CA ILE A 359 8.98 -10.99 -8.50
C ILE A 359 8.79 -10.14 -7.24
N LEU A 360 8.53 -10.75 -6.08
CA LEU A 360 8.34 -10.00 -4.82
C LEU A 360 9.65 -9.43 -4.26
N MET A 361 10.80 -10.03 -4.60
CA MET A 361 12.09 -9.73 -3.98
C MET A 361 13.12 -9.20 -5.00
N VAL A 362 12.66 -8.43 -6.00
CA VAL A 362 13.54 -7.84 -7.03
C VAL A 362 14.59 -6.95 -6.37
N LYS A 363 15.85 -7.36 -6.49
CA LYS A 363 17.02 -6.60 -5.98
C LYS A 363 17.59 -5.65 -7.01
N ASP A 364 17.62 -6.08 -8.27
CA ASP A 364 18.05 -5.32 -9.42
C ASP A 364 17.02 -5.43 -10.54
N CYS A 365 16.43 -4.30 -10.91
CA CYS A 365 15.35 -4.24 -11.89
C CYS A 365 15.83 -4.52 -13.32
N LYS A 366 17.07 -4.17 -13.66
CA LYS A 366 17.62 -4.42 -15.00
C LYS A 366 17.96 -5.90 -15.16
N GLU A 367 18.55 -6.51 -14.14
CA GLU A 367 18.77 -7.96 -14.11
C GLU A 367 17.44 -8.71 -14.20
N PHE A 368 16.41 -8.26 -13.47
CA PHE A 368 15.08 -8.86 -13.55
C PHE A 368 14.44 -8.70 -14.95
N LEU A 369 14.53 -7.52 -15.56
CA LEU A 369 14.07 -7.28 -16.93
C LEU A 369 14.77 -8.21 -17.92
N ASN A 370 16.10 -8.33 -17.87
CA ASN A 370 16.84 -9.25 -18.73
C ASN A 370 16.40 -10.70 -18.50
N ALA A 371 16.25 -11.11 -17.24
CA ALA A 371 15.78 -12.44 -16.88
C ALA A 371 14.31 -12.68 -17.26
N SER A 372 13.51 -11.65 -17.51
CA SER A 372 12.13 -11.82 -18.00
C SER A 372 12.06 -12.24 -19.47
N HIS A 373 13.12 -11.95 -20.25
CA HIS A 373 13.13 -12.07 -21.71
C HIS A 373 11.97 -11.33 -22.39
N TYR A 374 11.48 -10.26 -21.77
CA TYR A 374 10.38 -9.47 -22.35
C TYR A 374 10.79 -8.83 -23.68
N GLU A 375 12.03 -8.33 -23.77
CA GLU A 375 12.58 -7.71 -24.97
C GLU A 375 12.65 -8.67 -26.17
N ASP A 376 12.92 -9.96 -25.93
CA ASP A 376 13.05 -10.99 -26.97
C ASP A 376 11.80 -11.11 -27.86
N ARG A 377 10.64 -10.65 -27.37
CA ARG A 377 9.38 -10.59 -28.14
C ARG A 377 9.42 -9.61 -29.31
N PHE A 378 10.31 -8.62 -29.26
CA PHE A 378 10.40 -7.52 -30.22
C PHE A 378 11.65 -7.56 -31.08
N VAL A 379 12.61 -8.41 -30.73
CA VAL A 379 13.76 -8.72 -31.56
C VAL A 379 13.27 -9.64 -32.68
N SER A 380 13.03 -9.07 -33.87
CA SER A 380 12.75 -9.84 -35.07
C SER A 380 13.82 -10.92 -35.25
N SER A 381 13.40 -12.12 -35.65
CA SER A 381 14.27 -13.14 -36.25
C SER A 381 14.93 -12.59 -37.52
N SER A 382 15.94 -11.75 -37.36
CA SER A 382 16.77 -11.25 -38.44
C SER A 382 17.74 -12.35 -38.84
N GLY A 383 17.28 -13.28 -39.66
CA GLY A 383 18.16 -14.26 -40.31
C GLY A 383 17.55 -15.64 -40.48
N THR A 384 16.64 -15.80 -41.45
CA THR A 384 16.66 -16.93 -42.40
C THR A 384 15.61 -16.73 -43.50
N GLN A 385 16.04 -16.17 -44.63
CA GLN A 385 15.57 -16.55 -45.96
C GLN A 385 16.78 -16.63 -46.89
#